data_AF-A0A0S7EU86-F1
#
_entry.id   AF-A0A0S7EU86-F1
#
_cell.length_a   1.000
_cell.length_b   1.000
_cell.length_c   1.000
_cell.angle_alpha   90.00
_cell.angle_beta   90.00
_cell.angle_gamma   90.00
#
_symmetry.space_group_name_H-M   'P 1'
#
loop_
_entity.id
_entity.type
_entity.pdbx_description
1 polymer ?
#
loop_
_entity_poly.entity_id
_entity_poly.type
_entity_poly.pdbx_seq_one_letter_code
_entity_poly.pdbx_strand_id
1 'polypeptide(L)'
;PDTTYLLRIAAATRVGWCEPSPWTSHRTPKISSSKVPPAPVLQLEALNCTSVRARWHTSPDPVAVLGFRLCYHEEGQPEQPSILLQAETYIHTIGGLGE
;
A
#
# COMPACT_ATOMS: atom_id res chain seq x y z
N PRO A 1 -2.10 -14.44 -4.30
CA PRO A 1 -2.38 -15.86 -4.01
C PRO A 1 -1.89 -16.21 -2.60
N ASP A 2 -2.70 -16.99 -1.86
CA ASP A 2 -2.36 -17.68 -0.59
C ASP A 2 -2.18 -19.17 -0.93
N THR A 3 -1.12 -19.50 -1.64
CA THR A 3 -0.90 -20.88 -2.10
C THR A 3 0.24 -21.47 -1.29
N THR A 4 -0.04 -22.56 -0.58
CA THR A 4 0.99 -23.36 0.07
C THR A 4 1.63 -24.24 -0.98
N TYR A 5 2.94 -24.08 -1.19
CA TYR A 5 3.73 -24.91 -2.09
C TYR A 5 4.45 -25.99 -1.29
N LEU A 6 4.40 -27.22 -1.77
CA LEU A 6 5.23 -28.31 -1.28
C LEU A 6 6.43 -28.42 -2.23
N LEU A 7 7.62 -28.13 -1.71
CA LEU A 7 8.87 -28.25 -2.47
C LEU A 7 9.69 -29.41 -1.91
N ARG A 8 10.42 -30.09 -2.80
CA ARG A 8 11.47 -31.04 -2.44
C ARG A 8 12.54 -31.01 -3.53
N ILE A 9 13.75 -31.42 -3.19
CA ILE A 9 14.88 -31.42 -4.14
C ILE A 9 15.67 -32.72 -4.04
N ALA A 10 16.16 -33.21 -5.18
CA ALA A 10 17.10 -34.33 -5.27
C ALA A 10 18.35 -33.86 -6.03
N ALA A 11 19.52 -34.33 -5.59
CA ALA A 11 20.75 -34.14 -6.33
C ALA A 11 20.88 -35.17 -7.47
N ALA A 12 21.28 -34.73 -8.65
CA ALA A 12 21.61 -35.60 -9.78
C ALA A 12 23.12 -35.86 -9.82
N THR A 13 23.51 -37.11 -10.05
CA THR A 13 24.89 -37.51 -10.30
C THR A 13 24.98 -38.22 -11.67
N ARG A 14 26.19 -38.42 -12.18
CA ARG A 14 26.44 -39.12 -13.45
C ARG A 14 25.91 -40.56 -13.46
N VAL A 15 25.69 -41.16 -12.29
CA VAL A 15 25.18 -42.53 -12.13
C VAL A 15 23.70 -42.59 -11.73
N GLY A 16 23.04 -41.44 -11.52
CA GLY A 16 21.62 -41.38 -11.17
C GLY A 16 21.26 -40.29 -10.16
N TRP A 17 19.99 -40.24 -9.77
CA TRP A 17 19.45 -39.31 -8.79
C TRP A 17 19.56 -39.87 -7.37
N CYS A 18 19.87 -39.01 -6.39
CA CYS A 18 19.85 -39.37 -4.98
C CYS A 18 18.42 -39.36 -4.41
N GLU A 19 18.23 -39.92 -3.21
CA GLU A 19 16.97 -39.84 -2.49
C GLU A 19 16.57 -38.36 -2.29
N PRO A 20 15.35 -37.96 -2.68
CA PRO A 20 14.98 -36.57 -2.59
C PRO A 20 14.67 -36.18 -1.15
N SER A 21 14.88 -34.91 -0.83
CA SER A 21 14.61 -34.35 0.49
C SER A 21 13.17 -34.61 0.96
N PRO A 22 12.92 -34.55 2.28
CA PRO A 22 11.57 -34.42 2.82
C PRO A 22 10.83 -33.24 2.19
N TRP A 23 9.51 -33.34 2.12
CA TRP A 23 8.66 -32.24 1.67
C TRP A 23 8.79 -31.07 2.63
N THR A 24 9.19 -29.91 2.10
CA THR A 24 9.10 -28.65 2.84
C THR A 24 7.86 -27.89 2.39
N SER A 25 7.05 -27.44 3.35
CA SER A 25 5.89 -26.60 3.09
C SER A 25 6.29 -25.13 3.19
N HIS A 26 6.21 -24.41 2.06
CA HIS A 26 6.41 -22.97 2.03
C HIS A 26 5.12 -22.29 1.64
N ARG A 27 4.61 -21.44 2.54
CA ARG A 27 3.46 -20.59 2.25
C ARG A 27 3.98 -19.28 1.66
N THR A 28 3.65 -19.01 0.40
CA THR A 28 3.87 -17.66 -0.13
C THR A 28 2.90 -16.71 0.56
N PRO A 29 3.35 -15.58 1.13
CA PRO A 29 2.46 -14.63 1.77
C PRO A 29 1.41 -14.11 0.77
N LYS A 30 0.18 -13.88 1.25
CA LYS A 30 -0.92 -13.33 0.47
C LYS A 30 -0.45 -12.11 -0.31
N ILE A 31 -0.32 -12.27 -1.63
CA ILE A 31 -0.01 -11.19 -2.60
C ILE A 31 -0.95 -9.97 -2.48
N SER A 32 -2.11 -10.10 -1.82
CA SER A 32 -3.07 -9.00 -1.63
C SER A 32 -2.84 -8.16 -0.38
N SER A 33 -1.95 -8.54 0.55
CA SER A 33 -1.72 -7.78 1.79
C SER A 33 -0.27 -7.36 2.03
N SER A 34 0.71 -7.91 1.32
CA SER A 34 2.13 -7.53 1.50
C SER A 34 2.64 -6.48 0.51
N LYS A 35 1.75 -5.92 -0.32
CA LYS A 35 2.09 -4.89 -1.33
C LYS A 35 1.20 -3.65 -1.23
N VAL A 36 0.39 -3.55 -0.17
CA VAL A 36 -0.33 -2.31 0.13
C VAL A 36 0.33 -1.78 1.37
N PRO A 37 0.97 -0.60 1.31
CA PRO A 37 1.57 -0.03 2.50
C PRO A 37 0.45 0.23 3.51
N PRO A 38 0.77 0.21 4.81
CA PRO A 38 -0.17 0.67 5.83
C PRO A 38 -0.73 2.04 5.47
N ALA A 39 -1.98 2.30 5.90
CA ALA A 39 -2.68 3.54 5.58
C ALA A 39 -1.82 4.77 5.94
N PRO A 40 -1.71 5.77 5.05
CA PRO A 40 -0.97 6.97 5.34
C PRO A 40 -1.61 7.70 6.51
N VAL A 41 -0.78 8.26 7.40
CA VAL A 41 -1.26 9.06 8.52
C VAL A 41 -1.58 10.45 7.97
N LEU A 42 -2.86 10.81 7.95
CA LEU A 42 -3.34 12.12 7.52
C LEU A 42 -3.40 13.10 8.70
N GLN A 43 -2.80 14.26 8.54
CA GLN A 43 -2.83 15.40 9.43
C GLN A 43 -3.45 16.59 8.71
N LEU A 44 -4.46 17.20 9.31
CA LEU A 44 -5.12 18.38 8.77
C LEU A 44 -4.73 19.59 9.61
N GLU A 45 -4.33 20.67 8.96
CA GLU A 45 -3.99 21.95 9.60
C GLU A 45 -4.87 23.05 9.00
N ALA A 46 -5.71 23.69 9.82
CA ALA A 46 -6.53 24.80 9.37
C ALA A 46 -5.64 26.02 9.10
N LEU A 47 -5.64 26.51 7.86
CA LEU A 47 -4.92 27.74 7.51
C LEU A 47 -5.83 28.94 7.72
N ASN A 48 -7.05 28.89 7.18
CA ASN A 48 -8.05 29.95 7.21
C ASN A 48 -9.45 29.37 7.48
N CYS A 49 -10.45 30.24 7.64
CA CYS A 49 -11.86 29.83 7.78
C CYS A 49 -12.40 29.04 6.58
N THR A 50 -11.76 29.15 5.40
CA THR A 50 -12.16 28.47 4.16
C THR A 50 -11.03 27.63 3.53
N SER A 51 -9.94 27.39 4.27
CA SER A 51 -8.78 26.67 3.73
C SER A 51 -8.11 25.79 4.76
N VAL A 52 -7.89 24.52 4.38
CA VAL A 52 -7.24 23.49 5.20
C VAL A 52 -6.06 22.92 4.43
N ARG A 53 -4.95 22.70 5.13
CA ARG A 53 -3.76 22.03 4.63
C ARG A 53 -3.78 20.57 5.06
N ALA A 54 -3.93 19.69 4.09
CA ALA A 54 -3.76 18.25 4.26
C ALA A 54 -2.29 17.88 4.14
N ARG A 55 -1.74 17.23 5.15
CA ARG A 55 -0.38 16.69 5.18
C ARG A 55 -0.46 15.21 5.52
N TRP A 56 0.25 14.36 4.81
CA TRP A 56 0.27 12.94 5.15
C TRP A 56 1.67 12.36 5.05
N HIS A 57 1.91 11.29 5.78
CA HIS A 57 3.16 10.54 5.69
C HIS A 57 2.86 9.04 5.64
N THR A 58 3.68 8.32 4.87
CA THR A 58 3.61 6.86 4.73
C THR A 58 4.65 6.20 5.60
N SER A 59 4.33 5.05 6.18
CA SER A 59 5.33 4.23 6.86
C SER A 59 6.42 3.81 5.87
N PRO A 60 7.68 3.67 6.32
CA PRO A 60 8.74 3.11 5.49
C PRO A 60 8.43 1.63 5.23
N ASP A 61 7.74 1.35 4.14
CA ASP A 61 7.38 0.01 3.68
C ASP A 61 8.20 -0.35 2.43
N PRO A 62 8.57 -1.63 2.20
CA PRO A 62 9.25 -2.05 0.99
C PRO A 62 8.46 -1.80 -0.32
N VAL A 63 7.17 -1.46 -0.25
CA VAL A 63 6.38 -1.09 -1.43
C VAL A 63 6.55 0.38 -1.83
N ALA A 64 6.93 0.61 -3.09
CA ALA A 64 6.91 1.93 -3.68
C ALA A 64 5.46 2.43 -3.82
N VAL A 65 5.13 3.53 -3.14
CA VAL A 65 3.87 4.26 -3.35
C VAL A 65 3.91 4.90 -4.73
N LEU A 66 2.84 4.73 -5.52
CA LEU A 66 2.74 5.30 -6.88
C LEU A 66 1.97 6.61 -6.92
N GLY A 67 1.18 6.89 -5.88
CA GLY A 67 0.38 8.10 -5.76
C GLY A 67 -0.59 8.03 -4.59
N PHE A 68 -1.24 9.15 -4.33
CA PHE A 68 -2.26 9.31 -3.30
C PHE A 68 -3.58 9.72 -3.93
N ARG A 69 -4.67 9.32 -3.29
CA ARG A 69 -6.03 9.72 -3.67
C ARG A 69 -6.66 10.40 -2.46
N LEU A 70 -6.83 11.71 -2.55
CA LEU A 70 -7.40 12.53 -1.49
C LEU A 70 -8.88 12.76 -1.81
N CYS A 71 -9.77 12.26 -0.95
CA CYS A 71 -11.20 12.57 -1.00
C CYS A 71 -11.53 13.46 0.20
N TYR A 72 -12.37 14.47 -0.03
CA TYR A 72 -12.89 15.32 1.03
C TYR A 72 -14.38 15.57 0.75
N HIS A 73 -15.11 15.89 1.80
CA HIS A 73 -16.53 16.24 1.71
C HIS A 73 -16.86 17.16 2.88
N GLU A 74 -17.76 18.10 2.65
CA GLU A 74 -18.28 18.93 3.73
C GLU A 74 -19.42 18.20 4.45
N GLU A 75 -19.58 18.46 5.73
CA GLU A 75 -20.66 17.86 6.52
C GLU A 75 -22.01 18.32 5.94
N GLY A 76 -22.72 17.40 5.28
CA GLY A 76 -24.01 17.67 4.61
C GLY A 76 -23.93 17.85 3.08
N GLN A 77 -22.73 17.85 2.48
CA GLN A 77 -22.54 17.87 1.01
C GLN A 77 -22.11 16.48 0.50
N PRO A 78 -22.35 16.16 -0.79
CA PRO A 78 -21.85 14.93 -1.40
C PRO A 78 -20.32 14.90 -1.48
N GLU A 79 -19.74 13.70 -1.56
CA GLU A 79 -18.29 13.50 -1.69
C GLU A 79 -17.75 14.26 -2.91
N GLN A 80 -16.75 15.13 -2.69
CA GLN A 80 -16.10 15.87 -3.76
C GLN A 80 -15.23 14.93 -4.61
N PRO A 81 -14.97 15.28 -5.88
CA PRO A 81 -14.13 14.46 -6.75
C PRO A 81 -12.75 14.23 -6.11
N SER A 82 -12.31 12.98 -6.14
CA SER A 82 -11.04 12.59 -5.57
C SER A 82 -9.88 13.27 -6.30
N ILE A 83 -9.00 13.91 -5.54
CA ILE A 83 -7.80 14.55 -6.04
C ILE A 83 -6.71 13.48 -6.14
N LEU A 84 -6.19 13.27 -7.36
CA LEU A 84 -5.07 12.38 -7.62
C LEU A 84 -3.76 13.13 -7.44
N LEU A 85 -2.89 12.55 -6.65
CA LEU A 85 -1.68 13.16 -6.14
C LEU A 85 -0.50 12.24 -6.43
N GLN A 86 0.64 12.81 -6.81
CA GLN A 86 1.84 12.03 -7.14
C GLN A 86 2.45 11.37 -5.89
N ALA A 87 3.24 10.30 -6.05
CA ALA A 87 3.92 9.62 -4.94
C ALA A 87 4.84 10.53 -4.10
N GLU A 88 5.33 11.61 -4.73
CA GLU A 88 6.27 12.58 -4.16
C GLU A 88 5.57 13.67 -3.35
N THR A 89 4.23 13.76 -3.44
CA THR A 89 3.48 14.78 -2.72
C THR A 89 2.97 14.25 -1.39
N TYR A 90 3.28 15.00 -0.34
CA TYR A 90 2.94 14.71 1.06
C TYR A 90 2.16 15.87 1.69
N ILE A 91 1.84 16.89 0.89
CA ILE A 91 1.16 18.11 1.32
C ILE A 91 0.28 18.66 0.20
N HIS A 92 -0.96 18.99 0.53
CA HIS A 92 -1.91 19.62 -0.38
C HIS A 92 -2.80 20.60 0.37
N THR A 93 -3.02 21.77 -0.22
CA THR A 93 -3.90 22.80 0.34
C THR A 93 -5.24 22.74 -0.34
N ILE A 94 -6.29 22.52 0.45
CA ILE A 94 -7.68 22.52 0.03
C ILE A 94 -8.24 23.90 0.38
N GLY A 95 -8.67 24.66 -0.62
CA GLY A 95 -9.33 25.96 -0.45
C GLY A 95 -10.79 25.90 -0.89
N GLY A 96 -11.55 26.95 -0.60
CA GLY A 96 -12.98 27.03 -0.94
C GLY A 96 -13.86 26.11 -0.11
N LEU A 97 -13.42 25.78 1.11
CA LEU A 97 -14.24 25.02 2.07
C LEU A 97 -15.27 25.98 2.67
N GLY A 98 -16.57 25.68 2.58
CA GLY A 98 -17.65 26.46 3.17
C GLY A 98 -18.15 27.65 2.36
N GLU A 99 -17.85 27.75 1.05
CA GLU A 99 -18.49 28.72 0.14
C GLU A 99 -19.75 28.17 -0.56
#